data_AF-A0A5C6MAM7-F1
#
_entry.id   AF-A0A5C6MAM7-F1
#
_cell.length_a   1.000
_cell.length_b   1.000
_cell.length_c   1.000
_cell.angle_alpha   90.00
_cell.angle_beta   90.00
_cell.angle_gamma   90.00
#
_symmetry.space_group_name_H-M   'P 1'
#
loop_
_entity.id
_entity.type
_entity.pdbx_description
1 polymer ?
#
loop_
_entity_poly.entity_id
_entity_poly.type
_entity_poly.pdbx_seq_one_letter_code
_entity_poly.pdbx_strand_id
1 'polypeptide(L)'
;IAEILCEIARELRRLPWALQVYRLRSHLQKAPPLLRSIRSAELTEHLFNLLLTLGTAGETSTRQMSRRLGANLDRLAIPEAQRLAFFDELEDIGLVYTEFRTSERTHQKWKLTQWAQDMTAEAFAHHLCKTCDDPFPLLSTLCPAYQAAVVALAPYREQRFLDATLALRPMSPVALGILLQRIAANSLPAVYDETLKRLGQMDLSPWLAKTLADAARAQGL
;
A
#
# COMPACT_ATOMS: atom_id res chain seq x y z
N ILE A 1 -18.99 13.41 -19.47
CA ILE A 1 -19.01 12.45 -18.33
C ILE A 1 -18.43 11.10 -18.73
N ALA A 2 -18.93 10.44 -19.78
CA ALA A 2 -18.41 9.15 -20.24
C ALA A 2 -16.90 9.18 -20.59
N GLU A 3 -16.41 10.22 -21.27
CA GLU A 3 -14.98 10.37 -21.59
C GLU A 3 -14.10 10.47 -20.34
N ILE A 4 -14.51 11.25 -19.34
CA ILE A 4 -13.82 11.39 -18.03
C ILE A 4 -13.79 10.04 -17.31
N LEU A 5 -14.89 9.28 -17.35
CA LEU A 5 -14.94 7.93 -16.76
C LEU A 5 -14.02 6.95 -17.50
N CYS A 6 -13.89 7.06 -18.82
CA CYS A 6 -12.96 6.25 -19.61
C CYS A 6 -11.49 6.62 -19.35
N GLU A 7 -11.17 7.91 -19.15
CA GLU A 7 -9.83 8.36 -18.74
C GLU A 7 -9.49 7.84 -17.34
N ILE A 8 -10.39 8.00 -16.38
CA ILE A 8 -10.23 7.45 -15.02
C ILE A 8 -10.06 5.93 -15.08
N ALA A 9 -10.83 5.21 -15.90
CA ALA A 9 -10.69 3.76 -16.05
C ALA A 9 -9.35 3.32 -16.67
N ARG A 10 -8.83 4.07 -17.66
CA ARG A 10 -7.50 3.81 -18.25
C ARG A 10 -6.38 4.11 -17.25
N GLU A 11 -6.50 5.21 -16.51
CA GLU A 11 -5.54 5.57 -15.46
C GLU A 11 -5.58 4.57 -14.30
N LEU A 12 -6.76 4.13 -13.85
CA LEU A 12 -6.92 3.09 -12.84
C LEU A 12 -6.28 1.77 -13.24
N ARG A 13 -6.30 1.43 -14.53
CA ARG A 13 -5.61 0.25 -15.06
C ARG A 13 -4.08 0.36 -14.96
N ARG A 14 -3.53 1.58 -15.03
CA ARG A 14 -2.08 1.85 -14.96
C ARG A 14 -1.61 2.10 -13.52
N LEU A 15 -2.41 2.79 -12.73
CA LEU A 15 -2.15 3.23 -11.37
C LEU A 15 -3.43 2.97 -10.55
N PRO A 16 -3.51 1.86 -9.80
CA PRO A 16 -4.71 1.51 -9.02
C PRO A 16 -5.15 2.64 -8.07
N TRP A 17 -4.20 3.46 -7.60
CA TRP A 17 -4.45 4.61 -6.73
C TRP A 17 -4.78 5.93 -7.45
N ALA A 18 -4.96 5.94 -8.78
CA ALA A 18 -5.36 7.16 -9.52
C ALA A 18 -6.66 7.77 -8.96
N LEU A 19 -7.62 6.94 -8.58
CA LEU A 19 -8.88 7.38 -7.95
C LEU A 19 -8.62 8.12 -6.63
N GLN A 20 -7.60 7.73 -5.87
CA GLN A 20 -7.24 8.39 -4.62
C GLN A 20 -6.59 9.76 -4.88
N VAL A 21 -5.79 9.89 -5.95
CA VAL A 21 -5.28 11.19 -6.41
C VAL A 21 -6.43 12.11 -6.83
N TYR A 22 -7.45 11.61 -7.52
CA TYR A 22 -8.66 12.39 -7.84
C TYR A 22 -9.45 12.81 -6.59
N ARG A 23 -9.63 11.90 -5.62
CA ARG A 23 -10.30 12.21 -4.34
C ARG A 23 -9.54 13.29 -3.58
N LEU A 24 -8.21 13.17 -3.49
CA LEU A 24 -7.35 14.19 -2.90
C LEU A 24 -7.52 15.53 -3.61
N ARG A 25 -7.48 15.55 -4.94
CA ARG A 25 -7.69 16.77 -5.73
C ARG A 25 -9.03 17.43 -5.44
N SER A 26 -10.10 16.65 -5.29
CA SER A 26 -11.42 17.15 -4.92
C SER A 26 -11.41 17.75 -3.52
N HIS A 27 -10.71 17.13 -2.57
CA HIS A 27 -10.56 17.62 -1.20
C HIS A 27 -9.80 18.97 -1.16
N LEU A 28 -8.84 19.15 -2.07
CA LEU A 28 -8.07 20.40 -2.20
C LEU A 28 -8.86 21.58 -2.80
N GLN A 29 -10.09 21.38 -3.29
CA GLN A 29 -10.86 22.46 -3.91
C GLN A 29 -11.16 23.62 -2.95
N LYS A 30 -11.32 23.32 -1.66
CA LYS A 30 -11.57 24.33 -0.61
C LYS A 30 -10.31 24.66 0.20
N ALA A 31 -9.14 24.23 -0.27
CA ALA A 31 -7.93 24.34 0.51
C ALA A 31 -7.43 25.80 0.66
N PRO A 32 -6.65 26.07 1.73
CA PRO A 32 -5.98 27.34 1.92
C PRO A 32 -4.87 27.58 0.86
N PRO A 33 -4.26 28.78 0.82
CA PRO A 33 -3.53 29.28 -0.35
C PRO A 33 -2.35 28.41 -0.82
N LEU A 34 -1.53 27.86 0.08
CA LEU A 34 -0.37 27.05 -0.31
C LEU A 34 -0.84 25.74 -0.96
N LEU A 35 -1.81 25.07 -0.36
CA LEU A 35 -2.41 23.86 -0.90
C LEU A 35 -3.24 24.11 -2.16
N ARG A 36 -3.81 25.31 -2.30
CA ARG A 36 -4.54 25.73 -3.50
C ARG A 36 -3.65 25.79 -4.73
N SER A 37 -2.35 26.04 -4.57
CA SER A 37 -1.39 25.99 -5.68
C SER A 37 -1.20 24.57 -6.23
N ILE A 38 -1.49 23.55 -5.41
CA ILE A 38 -1.39 22.12 -5.72
C ILE A 38 -2.74 21.64 -6.30
N ARG A 39 -3.11 22.14 -7.47
CA ARG A 39 -4.37 21.74 -8.16
C ARG A 39 -4.16 21.00 -9.48
N SER A 40 -2.93 20.99 -10.00
CA SER A 40 -2.58 20.16 -11.15
C SER A 40 -2.55 18.69 -10.73
N ALA A 41 -2.81 17.79 -11.68
CA ALA A 41 -2.77 16.35 -11.42
C ALA A 41 -1.37 15.92 -10.93
N GLU A 42 -0.32 16.43 -11.55
CA GLU A 42 1.09 16.17 -11.21
C GLU A 42 1.42 16.58 -9.76
N LEU A 43 1.08 17.81 -9.36
CA LEU A 43 1.35 18.27 -7.99
C LEU A 43 0.50 17.51 -6.97
N THR A 44 -0.73 17.13 -7.33
CA THR A 44 -1.57 16.31 -6.44
C THR A 44 -0.98 14.91 -6.24
N GLU A 45 -0.40 14.33 -7.29
CA GLU A 45 0.32 13.05 -7.18
C GLU A 45 1.55 13.17 -6.27
N HIS A 46 2.30 14.26 -6.37
CA HIS A 46 3.40 14.52 -5.44
C HIS A 46 2.94 14.71 -3.99
N LEU A 47 1.79 15.36 -3.77
CA LEU A 47 1.18 15.44 -2.45
C LEU A 47 0.76 14.05 -1.95
N PHE A 48 0.14 13.23 -2.81
CA PHE A 48 -0.23 11.86 -2.47
C PHE A 48 1.00 11.03 -2.07
N ASN A 49 2.10 11.14 -2.82
CA ASN A 49 3.37 10.47 -2.51
C ASN A 49 3.99 10.98 -1.20
N LEU A 50 3.84 12.28 -0.89
CA LEU A 50 4.25 12.85 0.39
C LEU A 50 3.44 12.23 1.54
N LEU A 51 2.12 12.15 1.41
CA LEU A 51 1.26 11.51 2.41
C LEU A 51 1.61 10.02 2.58
N LEU A 52 1.84 9.31 1.47
CA LEU A 52 2.27 7.92 1.51
C LEU A 52 3.59 7.76 2.30
N THR A 53 4.56 8.65 2.07
CA THR A 53 5.85 8.64 2.79
C THR A 53 5.70 8.98 4.27
N LEU A 54 4.72 9.81 4.62
CA LEU A 54 4.39 10.08 6.03
C LEU A 54 3.75 8.88 6.70
N GLY A 55 2.83 8.22 6.01
CA GLY A 55 2.20 6.99 6.47
C GLY A 55 3.22 5.89 6.75
N THR A 56 4.20 5.69 5.86
CA THR A 56 5.25 4.67 6.05
C THR A 56 6.16 4.97 7.24
N ALA A 57 6.37 6.25 7.56
CA ALA A 57 7.19 6.67 8.69
C ALA A 57 6.44 6.65 10.04
N GLY A 58 5.11 6.61 10.02
CA GLY A 58 4.25 6.68 11.20
C GLY A 58 4.19 8.10 11.77
N GLU A 59 5.18 8.47 12.59
CA GLU A 59 5.34 9.82 13.14
C GLU A 59 6.61 10.45 12.64
N THR A 60 6.53 11.68 12.13
CA THR A 60 7.72 12.37 11.63
C THR A 60 7.76 13.80 12.16
N SER A 61 8.90 14.23 12.70
CA SER A 61 9.05 15.65 13.10
C SER A 61 9.19 16.55 11.87
N THR A 62 8.84 17.83 11.98
CA THR A 62 9.02 18.81 10.90
C THR A 62 10.45 18.79 10.33
N ARG A 63 11.46 18.66 11.20
CA ARG A 63 12.88 18.56 10.77
C ARG A 63 13.19 17.28 10.00
N GLN A 64 12.64 16.15 10.44
CA GLN A 64 12.78 14.87 9.74
C GLN A 64 12.01 14.88 8.41
N MET A 65 10.84 15.53 8.37
CA MET A 65 10.03 15.74 7.18
C MET A 65 10.81 16.56 6.15
N SER A 66 11.39 17.71 6.51
CA SER A 66 12.18 18.52 5.56
C SER A 66 13.36 17.77 4.95
N ARG A 67 13.94 16.79 5.66
CA ARG A 67 15.05 15.96 5.16
C ARG A 67 14.58 14.77 4.32
N ARG A 68 13.60 14.02 4.82
CA ARG A 68 13.09 12.80 4.16
C ARG A 68 12.16 13.12 2.99
N LEU A 69 11.39 14.18 3.12
CA LEU A 69 10.40 14.65 2.16
C LEU A 69 10.90 15.86 1.37
N GLY A 70 12.15 16.30 1.56
CA GLY A 70 12.73 17.45 0.86
C GLY A 70 12.49 17.36 -0.65
N ALA A 71 12.80 16.21 -1.26
CA ALA A 71 12.55 15.98 -2.68
C ALA A 71 11.07 16.08 -3.09
N ASN A 72 10.13 15.63 -2.23
CA ASN A 72 8.69 15.76 -2.50
C ASN A 72 8.22 17.21 -2.32
N LEU A 73 8.71 17.91 -1.31
CA LEU A 73 8.39 19.32 -1.05
C LEU A 73 8.96 20.24 -2.13
N ASP A 74 10.15 19.92 -2.64
CA ASP A 74 10.79 20.64 -3.75
C ASP A 74 10.02 20.42 -5.05
N ARG A 75 9.52 19.19 -5.29
CA ARG A 75 8.61 18.90 -6.42
C ARG A 75 7.25 19.59 -6.29
N LEU A 76 6.80 19.84 -5.06
CA LEU A 76 5.63 20.67 -4.78
C LEU A 76 5.92 22.17 -4.89
N ALA A 77 7.16 22.56 -5.22
CA ALA A 77 7.64 23.93 -5.29
C ALA A 77 7.38 24.73 -3.99
N ILE A 78 7.41 24.08 -2.83
CA ILE A 78 7.20 24.71 -1.52
C ILE A 78 8.54 25.21 -0.97
N PRO A 79 8.77 26.53 -0.87
CA PRO A 79 10.01 27.09 -0.32
C PRO A 79 10.22 26.65 1.13
N GLU A 80 11.48 26.49 1.55
CA GLU A 80 11.81 26.04 2.91
C GLU A 80 11.15 26.93 3.99
N ALA A 81 11.13 28.25 3.78
CA ALA A 81 10.50 29.22 4.66
C ALA A 81 8.99 29.02 4.84
N GLN A 82 8.31 28.35 3.89
CA GLN A 82 6.87 28.12 3.89
C GLN A 82 6.48 26.69 4.32
N ARG A 83 7.45 25.78 4.52
CA ARG A 83 7.17 24.37 4.82
C ARG A 83 6.37 24.18 6.12
N LEU A 84 6.63 24.99 7.15
CA LEU A 84 5.85 24.95 8.39
C LEU A 84 4.39 25.36 8.15
N ALA A 85 4.17 26.48 7.45
CA ALA A 85 2.83 26.95 7.11
C ALA A 85 2.09 25.94 6.21
N PHE A 86 2.81 25.26 5.33
CA PHE A 86 2.25 24.18 4.50
C PHE A 86 1.72 23.01 5.35
N PHE A 87 2.43 22.60 6.40
CA PHE A 87 1.93 21.56 7.32
C PHE A 87 0.77 22.03 8.18
N ASP A 88 0.77 23.30 8.61
CA ASP A 88 -0.40 23.91 9.26
C ASP A 88 -1.63 23.83 8.33
N GLU A 89 -1.50 24.17 7.04
CA GLU A 89 -2.60 24.05 6.09
C GLU A 89 -3.06 22.59 5.87
N LEU A 90 -2.13 21.62 5.90
CA LEU A 90 -2.48 20.19 5.82
C LEU A 90 -3.26 19.74 7.06
N GLU A 91 -2.97 20.28 8.24
CA GLU A 91 -3.75 20.04 9.46
C GLU A 91 -5.14 20.70 9.37
N ASP A 92 -5.22 21.93 8.86
CA ASP A 92 -6.48 22.64 8.67
C ASP A 92 -7.48 21.90 7.76
N ILE A 93 -6.98 21.21 6.72
CA ILE A 93 -7.82 20.39 5.84
C ILE A 93 -7.95 18.94 6.31
N GLY A 94 -7.43 18.59 7.49
CA GLY A 94 -7.58 17.27 8.08
C GLY A 94 -6.85 16.15 7.35
N LEU A 95 -5.72 16.44 6.70
CA LEU A 95 -4.83 15.43 6.11
C LEU A 95 -3.82 14.91 7.13
N VAL A 96 -3.34 15.80 8.00
CA VAL A 96 -2.41 15.47 9.08
C VAL A 96 -2.93 16.02 10.40
N TYR A 97 -2.36 15.57 11.51
CA TYR A 97 -2.59 16.15 12.82
C TYR A 97 -1.34 16.04 13.67
N THR A 98 -1.31 16.84 14.73
CA THR A 98 -0.24 16.84 15.72
C THR A 98 -0.77 16.37 17.05
N GLU A 99 -0.28 15.22 17.53
CA GLU A 99 -0.77 14.61 18.78
C GLU A 99 -0.32 15.38 20.02
N PHE A 100 0.89 15.98 19.96
CA PHE A 100 1.43 16.83 21.01
C PHE A 100 2.00 18.11 20.42
N ARG A 101 1.45 19.26 20.82
CA ARG A 101 1.97 20.57 20.46
C ARG A 101 3.13 20.92 21.39
N THR A 102 4.34 20.97 20.84
CA THR A 102 5.54 21.46 21.53
C THR A 102 5.64 22.97 21.39
N SER A 103 6.27 23.64 22.37
CA SER A 103 6.59 25.07 22.27
C SER A 103 7.50 25.38 21.07
N GLU A 104 8.37 24.43 20.71
CA GLU A 104 9.19 24.48 19.50
C GLU A 104 8.50 23.77 18.33
N ARG A 105 7.97 24.54 17.37
CA ARG A 105 7.28 24.04 16.16
C ARG A 105 8.14 23.12 15.29
N THR A 106 9.46 23.24 15.35
CA THR A 106 10.39 22.40 14.58
C THR A 106 10.48 20.96 15.11
N HIS A 107 10.11 20.76 16.38
CA HIS A 107 10.05 19.45 17.05
C HIS A 107 8.66 18.80 17.00
N GLN A 108 7.67 19.53 16.47
CA GLN A 108 6.31 19.03 16.32
C GLN A 108 6.30 17.79 15.43
N LYS A 109 5.62 16.75 15.91
CA LYS A 109 5.46 15.48 15.20
C LYS A 109 4.11 15.45 14.52
N TRP A 110 4.13 15.12 13.25
CA TRP A 110 2.95 15.04 12.40
C TRP A 110 2.62 13.59 12.10
N LYS A 111 1.32 13.28 12.12
CA LYS A 111 0.75 11.98 11.77
C LYS A 111 -0.34 12.17 10.72
N LEU A 112 -0.58 11.14 9.91
CA LEU A 112 -1.74 11.13 9.01
C LEU A 112 -3.04 10.96 9.80
N THR A 113 -4.08 11.71 9.45
CA THR A 113 -5.45 11.44 9.93
C THR A 113 -5.95 10.10 9.41
N GLN A 114 -7.01 9.56 10.03
CA GLN A 114 -7.62 8.30 9.57
C GLN A 114 -8.02 8.38 8.08
N TRP A 115 -8.60 9.51 7.67
CA TRP A 115 -8.99 9.72 6.28
C TRP A 115 -7.79 9.65 5.31
N ALA A 116 -6.67 10.29 5.66
CA ALA A 116 -5.45 10.24 4.86
C ALA A 116 -4.81 8.84 4.85
N GLN A 117 -4.90 8.10 5.97
CA GLN A 117 -4.46 6.70 6.04
C GLN A 117 -5.30 5.83 5.10
N ASP A 118 -6.63 5.90 5.17
CA ASP A 118 -7.53 5.12 4.32
C ASP A 118 -7.28 5.41 2.83
N MET A 119 -7.08 6.68 2.49
CA MET A 119 -6.79 7.11 1.12
C MET A 119 -5.45 6.57 0.59
N THR A 120 -4.45 6.39 1.46
CA THR A 120 -3.10 5.94 1.07
C THR A 120 -2.89 4.43 1.25
N ALA A 121 -3.80 3.73 1.90
CA ALA A 121 -3.62 2.35 2.37
C ALA A 121 -3.35 1.34 1.24
N GLU A 122 -4.07 1.43 0.13
CA GLU A 122 -3.89 0.54 -1.00
C GLU A 122 -2.52 0.73 -1.68
N ALA A 123 -2.09 1.97 -1.88
CA ALA A 123 -0.78 2.29 -2.44
C ALA A 123 0.35 1.86 -1.49
N PHE A 124 0.16 2.05 -0.19
CA PHE A 124 1.06 1.55 0.85
C PHE A 124 1.22 0.03 0.77
N ALA A 125 0.12 -0.70 0.78
CA ALA A 125 0.13 -2.15 0.74
C ALA A 125 0.78 -2.67 -0.54
N HIS A 126 0.49 -2.06 -1.69
CA HIS A 126 1.17 -2.39 -2.95
C HIS A 126 2.68 -2.11 -2.92
N HIS A 127 3.11 -1.01 -2.31
CA HIS A 127 4.53 -0.71 -2.16
C HIS A 127 5.21 -1.75 -1.27
N LEU A 128 4.63 -2.02 -0.09
CA LEU A 128 5.16 -2.97 0.88
C LEU A 128 5.24 -4.39 0.29
N CYS A 129 4.21 -4.85 -0.41
CA CYS A 129 4.22 -6.17 -1.05
C CYS A 129 5.23 -6.28 -2.21
N LYS A 130 5.67 -5.16 -2.81
CA LYS A 130 6.71 -5.15 -3.85
C LYS A 130 8.13 -5.14 -3.28
N THR A 131 8.32 -4.48 -2.14
CA THR A 131 9.66 -4.27 -1.54
C THR A 131 9.99 -5.28 -0.45
N CYS A 132 8.98 -5.98 0.09
CA CYS A 132 9.14 -6.93 1.18
C CYS A 132 8.72 -8.36 0.77
N ASP A 133 9.63 -9.32 0.99
CA ASP A 133 9.37 -10.74 0.74
C ASP A 133 8.27 -11.32 1.63
N ASP A 134 8.16 -10.83 2.88
CA ASP A 134 7.09 -11.20 3.81
C ASP A 134 6.66 -9.98 4.67
N PRO A 135 5.52 -9.34 4.35
CA PRO A 135 5.03 -8.18 5.09
C PRO A 135 4.25 -8.55 6.36
N PHE A 136 3.91 -9.83 6.58
CA PHE A 136 3.05 -10.25 7.69
C PHE A 136 3.65 -9.96 9.07
N PRO A 137 4.96 -10.16 9.32
CA PRO A 137 5.59 -9.79 10.59
C PRO A 137 5.51 -8.30 10.92
N LEU A 138 5.36 -7.45 9.90
CA LEU A 138 5.30 -5.99 10.06
C LEU A 138 3.88 -5.52 10.41
N LEU A 139 2.84 -6.32 10.18
CA LEU A 139 1.43 -5.92 10.33
C LEU A 139 1.13 -5.34 11.71
N SER A 140 1.67 -5.94 12.78
CA SER A 140 1.42 -5.49 14.16
C SER A 140 1.93 -4.08 14.46
N THR A 141 2.82 -3.54 13.62
CA THR A 141 3.39 -2.20 13.75
C THR A 141 2.68 -1.16 12.88
N LEU A 142 1.79 -1.59 11.99
CA LEU A 142 1.05 -0.73 11.07
C LEU A 142 -0.25 -0.23 11.70
N CYS A 143 -0.80 0.88 11.18
CA CYS A 143 -2.14 1.31 11.53
C CYS A 143 -3.21 0.36 10.95
N PRO A 144 -4.44 0.35 11.50
CA PRO A 144 -5.50 -0.56 11.06
C PRO A 144 -5.81 -0.51 9.56
N ALA A 145 -5.82 0.69 8.96
CA ALA A 145 -6.07 0.88 7.53
C ALA A 145 -5.03 0.16 6.67
N TYR A 146 -3.75 0.25 7.04
CA TYR A 146 -2.66 -0.38 6.32
C TYR A 146 -2.63 -1.88 6.54
N GLN A 147 -2.94 -2.35 7.75
CA GLN A 147 -3.10 -3.78 8.01
C GLN A 147 -4.20 -4.36 7.12
N ALA A 148 -5.38 -3.74 7.09
CA ALA A 148 -6.50 -4.20 6.28
C ALA A 148 -6.16 -4.23 4.78
N ALA A 149 -5.46 -3.21 4.27
CA ALA A 149 -5.06 -3.17 2.87
C ALA A 149 -4.02 -4.24 2.49
N VAL A 150 -3.04 -4.52 3.37
CA VAL A 150 -2.06 -5.60 3.14
C VAL A 150 -2.73 -6.96 3.14
N VAL A 151 -3.64 -7.21 4.09
CA VAL A 151 -4.43 -8.45 4.15
C VAL A 151 -5.29 -8.62 2.89
N ALA A 152 -5.92 -7.54 2.41
CA ALA A 152 -6.73 -7.57 1.19
C ALA A 152 -5.90 -7.88 -0.08
N LEU A 153 -4.62 -7.54 -0.11
CA LEU A 153 -3.72 -7.83 -1.23
C LEU A 153 -3.04 -9.21 -1.15
N ALA A 154 -3.07 -9.89 0.00
CA ALA A 154 -2.44 -11.20 0.18
C ALA A 154 -2.91 -12.26 -0.85
N PRO A 155 -4.22 -12.41 -1.14
CA PRO A 155 -4.69 -13.37 -2.14
C PRO A 155 -4.11 -13.13 -3.54
N TYR A 156 -3.99 -11.86 -3.95
CA TYR A 156 -3.45 -11.50 -5.26
C TYR A 156 -1.96 -11.79 -5.40
N ARG A 157 -1.20 -11.69 -4.30
CA ARG A 157 0.23 -12.00 -4.27
C ARG A 157 0.45 -13.50 -4.42
N GLU A 158 -0.30 -14.29 -3.67
CA GLU A 158 -0.21 -15.74 -3.69
C GLU A 158 -0.66 -16.30 -5.04
N GLN A 159 -1.73 -15.73 -5.61
CA GLN A 159 -2.20 -16.10 -6.94
C GLN A 159 -1.19 -15.74 -8.04
N ARG A 160 -0.59 -14.53 -8.02
CA ARG A 160 0.49 -14.17 -8.96
C ARG A 160 1.72 -15.05 -8.82
N PHE A 161 2.08 -15.41 -7.59
CA PHE A 161 3.21 -16.28 -7.33
C PHE A 161 2.93 -17.70 -7.84
N LEU A 162 1.72 -18.20 -7.63
CA LEU A 162 1.25 -19.47 -8.19
C LEU A 162 1.27 -19.44 -9.73
N ASP A 163 0.69 -18.41 -10.35
CA ASP A 163 0.66 -18.25 -11.81
C ASP A 163 2.08 -18.16 -12.42
N ALA A 164 2.97 -17.38 -11.81
CA ALA A 164 4.37 -17.27 -12.23
C ALA A 164 5.13 -18.59 -12.08
N THR A 165 4.84 -19.33 -11.00
CA THR A 165 5.41 -20.66 -10.76
C THR A 165 4.91 -21.67 -11.79
N LEU A 166 3.61 -21.69 -12.07
CA LEU A 166 3.00 -22.57 -13.05
C LEU A 166 3.48 -22.26 -14.49
N ALA A 167 3.80 -21.00 -14.79
CA ALA A 167 4.37 -20.57 -16.06
C ALA A 167 5.84 -21.03 -16.25
N LEU A 168 6.58 -21.24 -15.17
CA LEU A 168 7.93 -21.79 -15.19
C LEU A 168 7.86 -23.32 -15.33
N ARG A 169 7.77 -23.83 -16.57
CA ARG A 169 8.02 -25.24 -16.86
C ARG A 169 9.44 -25.50 -17.39
N PRO A 170 10.04 -26.66 -17.07
CA PRO A 170 9.57 -27.68 -16.12
C PRO A 170 10.19 -27.47 -14.73
N MET A 171 9.35 -27.16 -13.74
CA MET A 171 9.75 -27.16 -12.33
C MET A 171 9.78 -28.59 -11.79
N SER A 172 10.79 -28.94 -10.99
CA SER A 172 10.87 -30.28 -10.41
C SER A 172 9.76 -30.48 -9.35
N PRO A 173 9.26 -31.71 -9.17
CA PRO A 173 8.25 -32.01 -8.15
C PRO A 173 8.64 -31.52 -6.75
N VAL A 174 9.92 -31.60 -6.41
CA VAL A 174 10.46 -31.16 -5.12
C VAL A 174 10.31 -29.64 -4.92
N ALA A 175 10.61 -28.85 -5.95
CA ALA A 175 10.44 -27.40 -5.90
C ALA A 175 8.96 -27.01 -5.73
N LEU A 176 8.06 -27.72 -6.40
CA LEU A 176 6.61 -27.55 -6.24
C LEU A 176 6.14 -27.92 -4.83
N GLY A 177 6.67 -29.01 -4.24
CA GLY A 177 6.35 -29.40 -2.86
C GLY A 177 6.77 -28.36 -1.80
N ILE A 178 7.97 -27.80 -1.92
CA ILE A 178 8.47 -26.73 -1.02
C ILE A 178 7.63 -25.46 -1.16
N LEU A 179 7.25 -25.13 -2.39
CA LEU A 179 6.40 -23.98 -2.69
C LEU A 179 5.03 -24.11 -2.03
N LEU A 180 4.42 -25.30 -2.13
CA LEU A 180 3.11 -25.60 -1.55
C LEU A 180 3.15 -25.62 -0.02
N GLN A 181 4.26 -26.05 0.60
CA GLN A 181 4.46 -25.91 2.04
C GLN A 181 4.57 -24.45 2.47
N ARG A 182 5.20 -23.59 1.67
CA ARG A 182 5.28 -22.14 1.96
C ARG A 182 3.94 -21.44 1.82
N ILE A 183 3.15 -21.80 0.81
CA ILE A 183 1.76 -21.33 0.65
C ILE A 183 0.95 -21.83 1.85
N ALA A 184 0.99 -23.13 2.15
CA ALA A 184 0.31 -23.67 3.33
C ALA A 184 0.69 -22.95 4.62
N ALA A 185 1.97 -22.60 4.84
CA ALA A 185 2.42 -21.96 6.08
C ALA A 185 2.03 -20.48 6.21
N ASN A 186 1.83 -19.77 5.09
CA ASN A 186 1.70 -18.31 5.09
C ASN A 186 0.39 -17.78 4.51
N SER A 187 -0.45 -18.65 3.94
CA SER A 187 -1.69 -18.27 3.26
C SER A 187 -2.90 -18.25 4.18
N LEU A 188 -3.82 -17.32 3.88
CA LEU A 188 -5.16 -17.33 4.46
C LEU A 188 -5.90 -18.60 3.98
N PRO A 189 -6.71 -19.25 4.82
CA PRO A 189 -7.38 -20.52 4.50
C PRO A 189 -8.15 -20.52 3.16
N ALA A 190 -8.81 -19.40 2.83
CA ALA A 190 -9.57 -19.25 1.59
C ALA A 190 -8.70 -19.30 0.32
N VAL A 191 -7.43 -18.88 0.39
CA VAL A 191 -6.50 -18.91 -0.75
C VAL A 191 -5.89 -20.30 -0.92
N TYR A 192 -5.68 -20.99 0.20
CA TYR A 192 -5.22 -22.37 0.21
C TYR A 192 -6.23 -23.31 -0.47
N ASP A 193 -7.53 -23.15 -0.18
CA ASP A 193 -8.61 -23.93 -0.79
C ASP A 193 -8.71 -23.74 -2.32
N GLU A 194 -8.62 -22.50 -2.80
CA GLU A 194 -8.67 -22.22 -4.25
C GLU A 194 -7.42 -22.74 -4.97
N THR A 195 -6.25 -22.67 -4.30
CA THR A 195 -4.99 -23.23 -4.80
C THR A 195 -5.09 -24.75 -4.91
N LEU A 196 -5.64 -25.43 -3.89
CA LEU A 196 -5.88 -26.87 -3.91
C LEU A 196 -6.86 -27.30 -5.01
N LYS A 197 -7.94 -26.55 -5.24
CA LYS A 197 -8.89 -26.83 -6.33
C LYS A 197 -8.23 -26.78 -7.70
N ARG A 198 -7.40 -25.77 -7.96
CA ARG A 198 -6.67 -25.62 -9.22
C ARG A 198 -5.61 -26.70 -9.41
N LEU A 199 -4.91 -27.06 -8.34
CA LEU A 199 -3.93 -28.14 -8.35
C LEU A 199 -4.58 -29.51 -8.54
N GLY A 200 -5.76 -29.75 -7.97
CA GLY A 200 -6.54 -30.98 -8.18
C GLY A 200 -7.06 -31.16 -9.62
N GLN A 201 -7.08 -30.09 -10.42
CA GLN A 201 -7.38 -30.15 -11.86
C GLN A 201 -6.12 -30.44 -12.71
N MET A 202 -4.93 -30.41 -12.12
CA MET A 202 -3.69 -30.78 -12.79
C MET A 202 -3.43 -32.28 -12.60
N ASP A 203 -2.83 -32.92 -13.60
CA ASP A 203 -2.40 -34.32 -13.51
C ASP A 203 -1.15 -34.40 -12.62
N LEU A 204 -1.38 -34.41 -11.30
CA LEU A 204 -0.33 -34.37 -10.29
C LEU A 204 0.21 -35.76 -10.01
N SER A 205 1.53 -35.86 -9.83
CA SER A 205 2.13 -37.13 -9.42
C SER A 205 1.59 -37.56 -8.04
N PRO A 206 1.48 -38.88 -7.76
CA PRO A 206 0.96 -39.40 -6.48
C PRO A 206 1.70 -38.87 -5.25
N TRP A 207 2.99 -38.56 -5.41
CA TRP A 207 3.79 -37.94 -4.35
C TRP A 207 3.32 -36.52 -4.01
N LEU A 208 3.01 -35.70 -5.02
CA LEU A 208 2.57 -34.32 -4.81
C LEU A 208 1.18 -34.26 -4.18
N ALA A 209 0.28 -35.17 -4.58
CA ALA A 209 -1.04 -35.31 -3.97
C ALA A 209 -0.95 -35.65 -2.47
N LYS A 210 -0.01 -36.52 -2.09
CA LYS A 210 0.25 -36.84 -0.68
C LYS A 210 0.79 -35.63 0.09
N THR A 211 1.76 -34.90 -0.47
CA THR A 211 2.32 -33.70 0.17
C THR A 211 1.26 -32.62 0.39
N LEU A 212 0.36 -32.43 -0.58
CA LEU A 212 -0.79 -31.52 -0.44
C LEU A 212 -1.75 -31.97 0.67
N ALA A 213 -2.09 -33.27 0.71
CA ALA A 213 -2.99 -33.81 1.74
C ALA A 213 -2.39 -33.77 3.16
N ASP A 214 -1.07 -33.88 3.28
CA ASP A 214 -0.37 -33.74 4.56
C ASP A 214 -0.28 -32.27 5.00
N ALA A 215 -0.09 -31.34 4.06
CA ALA A 215 -0.12 -29.91 4.33
C ALA A 215 -1.52 -29.39 4.72
N ALA A 216 -2.58 -29.89 4.06
CA ALA A 216 -3.97 -29.54 4.40
C ALA A 216 -4.35 -30.00 5.81
N ARG A 217 -3.97 -31.24 6.16
CA ARG A 217 -4.15 -31.78 7.52
C ARG A 217 -3.41 -30.99 8.60
N ALA A 218 -2.21 -30.47 8.30
CA ALA A 218 -1.47 -29.62 9.23
C ALA A 218 -2.17 -28.26 9.49
N GLN A 219 -3.02 -27.82 8.56
CA GLN A 219 -3.83 -26.59 8.65
C GLN A 219 -5.25 -26.85 9.21
N GLY A 220 -5.63 -28.11 9.48
CA GLY A 220 -6.96 -28.47 9.98
C GLY A 220 -8.05 -28.50 8.91
N LEU A 221 -7.68 -28.67 7.63
CA LEU A 221 -8.56 -28.80 6.46
C LEU A 221 -8.72 -30.27 6.04
#